data_AF-A0A812K9T6-F1
#
_entry.id   AF-A0A812K9T6-F1
#
_cell.length_a   1.000
_cell.length_b   1.000
_cell.length_c   1.000
_cell.angle_alpha   90.00
_cell.angle_beta   90.00
_cell.angle_gamma   90.00
#
_symmetry.space_group_name_H-M   'P 1'
#
loop_
_entity.id
_entity.type
_entity.pdbx_description
1 polymer ?
#
loop_
_entity_poly.entity_id
_entity_poly.type
_entity_poly.pdbx_seq_one_letter_code
_entity_poly.pdbx_strand_id
1 'polypeptide(L)'
;MLYAVRQGAPVLLVHAHSNGCDIGDMRQTLQSISESLKVHVMSFEFPGYGLHMGSASMRSIDEAAAAVLNYIANDMKINLSQVVWYGRSIGSGPALRAVHRISKELKQQPGGVVLQCGFANFPEVAGHLFGRVAKRLVNRLWPNEAGSGSGTRQRSCSSPDWAFSTLN
;
A
#
# COMPACT_ATOMS: atom_id res chain seq x y z
N MET A 1 11.10 9.21 0.42
CA MET A 1 11.50 7.87 -0.07
C MET A 1 12.93 7.62 0.40
N LEU A 2 13.21 6.45 0.96
CA LEU A 2 14.54 6.00 1.37
C LEU A 2 14.96 4.85 0.47
N TYR A 3 16.19 4.88 -0.04
CA TYR A 3 16.70 3.86 -0.95
C TYR A 3 18.10 3.39 -0.57
N ALA A 4 18.25 2.10 -0.30
CA ALA A 4 19.53 1.43 -0.05
C ALA A 4 19.92 0.64 -1.32
N VAL A 5 21.06 1.03 -1.90
CA VAL A 5 21.58 0.46 -3.15
C VAL A 5 22.63 -0.60 -2.85
N ARG A 6 22.53 -1.76 -3.52
CA ARG A 6 23.57 -2.78 -3.52
C ARG A 6 23.98 -3.12 -4.95
N GLN A 7 25.25 -2.96 -5.30
CA GLN A 7 25.69 -3.29 -6.66
C GLN A 7 25.52 -4.79 -6.96
N GLY A 8 25.02 -5.08 -8.16
CA GLY A 8 24.83 -6.44 -8.67
C GLY A 8 23.66 -7.23 -8.05
N ALA A 9 22.82 -6.60 -7.23
CA ALA A 9 21.65 -7.27 -6.66
C ALA A 9 20.52 -7.39 -7.71
N PRO A 10 19.94 -8.59 -7.94
CA PRO A 10 18.95 -8.80 -8.99
C PRO A 10 17.52 -8.43 -8.59
N VAL A 11 17.28 -8.11 -7.30
CA VAL A 11 15.94 -7.91 -6.73
C VAL A 11 15.84 -6.56 -6.06
N LEU A 12 14.70 -5.89 -6.26
CA LEU A 12 14.27 -4.71 -5.53
C LEU A 12 13.16 -5.09 -4.54
N LEU A 13 13.44 -4.93 -3.25
CA LEU A 13 12.46 -5.07 -2.18
C LEU A 13 11.81 -3.72 -1.88
N VAL A 14 10.51 -3.59 -2.10
CA VAL A 14 9.74 -2.37 -1.81
C VAL A 14 9.02 -2.52 -0.48
N HIS A 15 9.48 -1.79 0.53
CA HIS A 15 8.97 -1.85 1.89
C HIS A 15 7.85 -0.81 2.14
N ALA A 16 6.65 -1.32 2.40
CA ALA A 16 5.51 -0.57 2.92
C ALA A 16 5.45 -0.71 4.45
N HIS A 17 5.70 0.38 5.16
CA HIS A 17 5.93 0.40 6.61
C HIS A 17 4.65 0.18 7.45
N SER A 18 4.84 0.10 8.78
CA SER A 18 3.76 -0.03 9.76
C SER A 18 3.25 1.32 10.27
N ASN A 19 2.17 1.28 11.05
CA ASN A 19 1.64 2.45 11.75
C ASN A 19 2.68 2.98 12.76
N GLY A 20 2.67 4.28 12.99
CA GLY A 20 3.61 4.99 13.87
C GLY A 20 5.08 4.84 13.49
N CYS A 21 5.41 4.52 12.23
CA CYS A 21 6.79 4.43 11.77
C CYS A 21 7.16 5.66 10.92
N ASP A 22 8.37 6.17 11.14
CA ASP A 22 9.09 7.06 10.24
C ASP A 22 10.15 6.24 9.49
N ILE A 23 10.24 6.35 8.17
CA ILE A 23 11.18 5.56 7.37
C ILE A 23 12.64 5.93 7.64
N GLY A 24 12.90 7.14 8.13
CA GLY A 24 14.21 7.59 8.59
C GLY A 24 14.70 6.78 9.78
N ASP A 25 13.83 6.53 10.76
CA ASP A 25 14.12 5.67 11.91
C ASP A 25 14.34 4.22 11.50
N MET A 26 13.68 3.77 10.42
CA MET A 26 13.84 2.42 9.89
C MET A 26 15.11 2.22 9.05
N ARG A 27 15.92 3.27 8.82
CA ARG A 27 17.07 3.21 7.91
C ARG A 27 18.06 2.10 8.26
N GLN A 28 18.45 1.97 9.52
CA GLN A 28 19.39 0.93 9.96
C GLN A 28 18.82 -0.47 9.70
N THR A 29 17.57 -0.71 10.06
CA THR A 29 16.88 -1.98 9.83
C THR A 29 16.81 -2.33 8.35
N LEU A 30 16.41 -1.38 7.50
CA LEU A 30 16.31 -1.60 6.05
C LEU A 30 17.67 -1.83 5.39
N GLN A 31 18.72 -1.18 5.90
CA GLN A 31 20.09 -1.44 5.49
C GLN A 31 20.54 -2.85 5.89
N SER A 32 20.31 -3.28 7.13
CA SER A 32 20.62 -4.64 7.57
C SER A 32 19.88 -5.69 6.74
N ILE A 33 18.62 -5.44 6.36
CA ILE A 33 17.85 -6.30 5.44
C ILE A 33 18.53 -6.35 4.06
N SER A 34 18.89 -5.19 3.48
CA SER A 34 19.59 -5.11 2.19
C SER A 34 20.90 -5.91 2.21
N GLU A 35 21.68 -5.80 3.28
CA GLU A 35 22.95 -6.49 3.45
C GLU A 35 22.78 -8.00 3.64
N SER A 36 21.84 -8.41 4.49
CA SER A 36 21.60 -9.81 4.84
C SER A 36 21.00 -10.59 3.67
N LEU A 37 20.03 -10.00 2.96
CA LEU A 37 19.35 -10.65 1.83
C LEU A 37 20.04 -10.38 0.48
N LYS A 38 21.02 -9.47 0.45
CA LYS A 38 21.72 -9.05 -0.77
C LYS A 38 20.78 -8.49 -1.85
N VAL A 39 19.84 -7.64 -1.45
CA VAL A 39 18.83 -7.01 -2.33
C VAL A 39 18.89 -5.49 -2.26
N HIS A 40 18.39 -4.79 -3.29
CA HIS A 40 18.06 -3.38 -3.17
C HIS A 40 16.83 -3.21 -2.26
N VAL A 41 16.80 -2.17 -1.43
CA VAL A 41 15.64 -1.88 -0.58
C VAL A 41 15.17 -0.46 -0.81
N MET A 42 13.91 -0.30 -1.19
CA MET A 42 13.24 0.99 -1.29
C MET A 42 12.10 1.05 -0.27
N SER A 43 11.95 2.17 0.43
CA SER A 43 10.78 2.43 1.28
C SER A 43 10.23 3.83 1.01
N PHE A 44 8.92 3.97 1.15
CA PHE A 44 8.19 5.21 0.91
C PHE A 44 7.36 5.57 2.11
N GLU A 45 7.20 6.87 2.36
CA GLU A 45 6.38 7.38 3.45
C GLU A 45 4.90 7.35 3.07
N PHE A 46 4.06 6.93 4.01
CA PHE A 46 2.62 7.10 3.88
C PHE A 46 2.23 8.58 4.05
N PRO A 47 1.22 9.09 3.32
CA PRO A 47 0.73 10.45 3.54
C PRO A 47 0.37 10.70 5.00
N GLY A 48 0.83 11.81 5.57
CA GLY A 48 0.66 12.15 6.99
C GLY A 48 1.68 11.52 7.94
N TYR A 49 2.70 10.83 7.43
CA TYR A 49 3.81 10.27 8.20
C TYR A 49 5.13 10.94 7.84
N GLY A 50 6.04 11.02 8.83
CA GLY A 50 7.35 11.64 8.69
C GLY A 50 7.27 13.01 8.00
N LEU A 51 7.95 13.13 6.87
CA LEU A 51 7.96 14.35 6.05
C LEU A 51 6.87 14.41 4.97
N HIS A 52 6.07 13.35 4.80
CA HIS A 52 5.07 13.29 3.74
C HIS A 52 3.78 13.99 4.17
N MET A 53 3.54 15.17 3.60
CA MET A 53 2.38 16.01 3.93
C MET A 53 1.04 15.32 3.62
N GLY A 54 -0.02 15.80 4.27
CA GLY A 54 -1.39 15.32 4.07
C GLY A 54 -1.87 14.46 5.23
N SER A 55 -2.87 13.60 4.95
CA SER A 55 -3.51 12.76 5.95
C SER A 55 -3.57 11.31 5.51
N ALA A 56 -3.30 10.40 6.44
CA ALA A 56 -3.31 8.97 6.18
C ALA A 56 -4.75 8.45 5.99
N SER A 57 -5.00 7.89 4.82
CA SER A 57 -6.21 7.13 4.48
C SER A 57 -5.84 5.96 3.58
N MET A 58 -6.70 4.93 3.52
CA MET A 58 -6.53 3.77 2.66
C MET A 58 -6.19 4.16 1.22
N ARG A 59 -6.99 5.08 0.69
CA ARG A 59 -6.86 5.60 -0.67
C ARG A 59 -5.53 6.34 -0.86
N SER A 60 -5.20 7.26 0.04
CA SER A 60 -3.96 8.04 -0.09
C SER A 60 -2.70 7.18 0.01
N ILE A 61 -2.73 6.12 0.84
CA ILE A 61 -1.63 5.17 0.98
C ILE A 61 -1.48 4.33 -0.29
N ASP A 62 -2.59 3.93 -0.91
CA ASP A 62 -2.56 3.24 -2.21
C ASP A 62 -2.06 4.13 -3.33
N GLU A 63 -2.47 5.40 -3.35
CA GLU A 63 -2.01 6.38 -4.32
C GLU A 63 -0.49 6.60 -4.19
N ALA A 64 0.04 6.65 -2.96
CA ALA A 64 1.47 6.69 -2.71
C ALA A 64 2.17 5.40 -3.20
N ALA A 65 1.64 4.22 -2.90
CA ALA A 65 2.19 2.95 -3.37
C ALA A 65 2.15 2.82 -4.91
N ALA A 66 1.08 3.30 -5.53
CA ALA A 66 0.93 3.38 -6.98
C ALA A 66 1.94 4.33 -7.62
N ALA A 67 2.20 5.49 -7.00
CA ALA A 67 3.23 6.42 -7.47
C ALA A 67 4.62 5.77 -7.42
N VAL A 68 4.93 5.01 -6.36
CA VAL A 68 6.18 4.24 -6.26
C VAL A 68 6.26 3.16 -7.34
N LEU A 69 5.19 2.41 -7.57
CA LEU A 69 5.16 1.40 -8.64
C LEU A 69 5.42 2.04 -10.02
N ASN A 70 4.77 3.18 -10.30
CA ASN A 70 4.97 3.93 -11.53
C ASN A 70 6.42 4.42 -11.66
N TYR A 71 7.01 4.93 -10.59
CA TYR A 71 8.41 5.36 -10.58
C TYR A 71 9.37 4.21 -10.89
N ILE A 72 9.16 3.04 -10.28
CA ILE A 72 9.97 1.84 -10.53
C ILE A 72 9.86 1.40 -12.00
N ALA A 73 8.64 1.34 -12.54
CA ALA A 73 8.39 0.88 -13.90
C ALA A 73 8.85 1.89 -14.97
N ASN A 74 8.57 3.18 -14.76
CA ASN A 74 8.72 4.20 -15.78
C ASN A 74 10.03 4.97 -15.69
N ASP A 75 10.54 5.24 -14.50
CA ASP A 75 11.75 6.04 -14.33
C ASP A 75 12.97 5.15 -14.11
N MET A 76 12.87 4.19 -13.19
CA MET A 76 13.97 3.24 -12.93
C MET A 76 14.09 2.14 -13.99
N LYS A 77 13.02 1.90 -14.76
CA LYS A 77 12.93 0.84 -15.78
C LYS A 77 13.28 -0.56 -15.24
N ILE A 78 12.98 -0.81 -13.97
CA ILE A 78 13.21 -2.14 -13.36
C ILE A 78 12.10 -3.08 -13.82
N ASN A 79 12.47 -4.31 -14.20
CA ASN A 79 11.48 -5.32 -14.55
C ASN A 79 10.66 -5.70 -13.31
N LEU A 80 9.32 -5.64 -13.40
CA LEU A 80 8.45 -5.91 -12.27
C LEU A 80 8.55 -7.35 -11.74
N SER A 81 9.08 -8.28 -12.53
CA SER A 81 9.43 -9.64 -12.06
C SER A 81 10.61 -9.67 -11.08
N GLN A 82 11.37 -8.59 -10.99
CA GLN A 82 12.45 -8.39 -10.02
C GLN A 82 12.00 -7.61 -8.79
N VAL A 83 10.73 -7.17 -8.75
CA VAL A 83 10.19 -6.32 -7.68
C VAL A 83 9.40 -7.19 -6.71
N VAL A 84 9.86 -7.23 -5.46
CA VAL A 84 9.19 -7.92 -4.36
C VAL A 84 8.62 -6.87 -3.41
N TRP A 85 7.31 -6.93 -3.15
CA TRP A 85 6.67 -6.04 -2.18
C TRP A 85 6.72 -6.63 -0.78
N TYR A 86 7.18 -5.85 0.19
CA TYR A 86 7.26 -6.24 1.59
C TYR A 86 6.38 -5.33 2.43
N GLY A 87 5.24 -5.87 2.89
CA GLY A 87 4.27 -5.16 3.71
C GLY A 87 4.38 -5.57 5.18
N ARG A 88 4.52 -4.59 6.08
CA ARG A 88 4.54 -4.85 7.53
C ARG A 88 3.27 -4.29 8.19
N SER A 89 2.52 -5.14 8.89
CA SER A 89 1.27 -4.75 9.56
C SER A 89 0.30 -4.07 8.57
N ILE A 90 -0.09 -2.80 8.81
CA ILE A 90 -0.96 -2.03 7.90
C ILE A 90 -0.41 -1.89 6.47
N GLY A 91 0.92 -1.94 6.30
CA GLY A 91 1.58 -1.89 4.99
C GLY A 91 1.31 -3.13 4.12
N SER A 92 0.74 -4.19 4.68
CA SER A 92 0.31 -5.38 3.92
C SER A 92 -0.76 -5.04 2.87
N GLY A 93 -1.65 -4.11 3.20
CA GLY A 93 -2.73 -3.66 2.32
C GLY A 93 -2.24 -3.08 0.98
N PRO A 94 -1.44 -2.00 0.99
CA PRO A 94 -0.90 -1.43 -0.24
C PRO A 94 0.06 -2.39 -0.96
N ALA A 95 0.83 -3.21 -0.25
CA ALA A 95 1.71 -4.20 -0.86
C ALA A 95 0.94 -5.23 -1.72
N LEU A 96 -0.15 -5.79 -1.18
CA LEU A 96 -1.02 -6.71 -1.93
C LEU A 96 -1.70 -6.03 -3.12
N ARG A 97 -2.18 -4.81 -2.95
CA ARG A 97 -2.82 -4.04 -4.03
C ARG A 97 -1.84 -3.71 -5.16
N ALA A 98 -0.60 -3.36 -4.84
CA ALA A 98 0.45 -3.16 -5.84
C ALA A 98 0.72 -4.44 -6.64
N VAL A 99 0.87 -5.59 -5.97
CA VAL A 99 1.10 -6.90 -6.62
C VAL A 99 -0.09 -7.32 -7.48
N HIS A 100 -1.32 -7.07 -7.00
CA HIS A 100 -2.55 -7.27 -7.77
C HIS A 100 -2.55 -6.43 -9.04
N ARG A 101 -2.22 -5.14 -8.93
CA ARG A 101 -2.13 -4.21 -10.06
C ARG A 101 -1.12 -4.67 -11.11
N ILE A 102 0.08 -5.09 -10.69
CA ILE A 102 1.10 -5.66 -11.59
C ILE A 102 0.52 -6.86 -12.37
N SER A 103 -0.15 -7.77 -11.67
CA SER A 103 -0.64 -9.02 -12.23
C SER A 103 -1.88 -8.84 -13.12
N LYS A 104 -2.83 -8.02 -12.68
CA LYS A 104 -4.18 -7.93 -13.28
C LYS A 104 -4.34 -6.76 -14.22
N GLU A 105 -3.78 -5.60 -13.89
CA GLU A 105 -3.89 -4.40 -14.72
C GLU A 105 -2.73 -4.33 -15.72
N LEU A 106 -1.49 -4.46 -15.24
CA LEU A 106 -0.31 -4.36 -16.11
C LEU A 106 0.00 -5.65 -16.89
N LYS A 107 -0.68 -6.76 -16.57
CA LYS A 107 -0.47 -8.08 -17.19
C LYS A 107 0.99 -8.54 -17.13
N GLN A 108 1.71 -8.16 -16.09
CA GLN A 108 3.11 -8.54 -15.85
C GLN A 108 3.20 -9.48 -14.65
N GLN A 109 4.28 -10.26 -14.58
CA GLN A 109 4.56 -11.10 -13.42
C GLN A 109 5.27 -10.27 -12.34
N PRO A 110 4.71 -10.14 -11.13
CA PRO A 110 5.44 -9.55 -10.01
C PRO A 110 6.52 -10.51 -9.50
N GLY A 111 7.61 -9.97 -8.96
CA GLY A 111 8.66 -10.79 -8.33
C GLY A 111 8.18 -11.49 -7.06
N GLY A 112 7.21 -10.90 -6.35
CA GLY A 112 6.52 -11.55 -5.25
C GLY A 112 6.00 -10.59 -4.19
N VAL A 113 5.49 -11.16 -3.10
CA VAL A 113 5.03 -10.41 -1.92
C VAL A 113 5.44 -11.12 -0.63
N VAL A 114 5.91 -10.36 0.35
CA VAL A 114 6.22 -10.80 1.70
C VAL A 114 5.35 -10.00 2.66
N LEU A 115 4.58 -10.69 3.50
CA LEU A 115 3.71 -10.06 4.49
C LEU A 115 4.21 -10.39 5.89
N GLN A 116 4.60 -9.37 6.66
CA GLN A 116 4.98 -9.55 8.06
C GLN A 116 3.89 -9.05 8.98
N CYS A 117 3.35 -9.96 9.78
CA CYS A 117 2.26 -9.69 10.71
C CYS A 117 1.07 -8.99 10.01
N GLY A 118 0.81 -9.38 8.76
CA GLY A 118 -0.29 -8.84 7.98
C GLY A 118 -1.63 -9.35 8.51
N PHE A 119 -2.65 -8.51 8.47
CA PHE A 119 -4.01 -8.91 8.79
C PHE A 119 -4.73 -9.26 7.50
N ALA A 120 -5.34 -10.45 7.43
CA ALA A 120 -6.18 -10.81 6.29
C ALA A 120 -7.44 -9.93 6.22
N ASN A 121 -8.03 -9.57 7.39
CA ASN A 121 -9.26 -8.78 7.52
C ASN A 121 -9.24 -7.90 8.78
N PHE A 122 -9.03 -6.59 8.65
CA PHE A 122 -9.04 -5.66 9.80
C PHE A 122 -10.39 -5.59 10.56
N PRO A 123 -11.57 -5.70 9.91
CA PRO A 123 -12.86 -5.72 10.63
C PRO A 123 -13.08 -6.96 11.49
N GLU A 124 -12.46 -8.09 11.14
CA GLU A 124 -12.56 -9.37 11.84
C GLU A 124 -11.62 -9.39 13.06
N VAL A 125 -10.39 -8.90 12.90
CA VAL A 125 -9.39 -8.78 13.97
C VAL A 125 -9.80 -7.72 15.01
N ALA A 126 -10.37 -6.59 14.58
CA ALA A 126 -10.89 -5.57 15.51
C ALA A 126 -12.05 -6.10 16.37
N GLY A 127 -12.83 -7.06 15.85
CA GLY A 127 -13.89 -7.73 16.60
C GLY A 127 -13.38 -8.65 17.70
N HIS A 128 -12.28 -9.38 17.44
CA HIS A 128 -11.73 -10.35 18.38
C HIS A 128 -10.74 -9.77 19.40
N LEU A 129 -10.00 -8.70 19.07
CA LEU A 129 -8.98 -8.15 19.98
C LEU A 129 -9.49 -7.02 20.88
N PHE A 130 -10.48 -6.23 20.46
CA PHE A 130 -10.80 -4.93 21.12
C PHE A 130 -12.30 -4.67 21.39
N GLY A 131 -13.16 -5.67 21.20
CA GLY A 131 -14.58 -5.58 21.55
C GLY A 131 -15.41 -4.59 20.71
N ARG A 132 -16.73 -4.54 20.98
CA ARG A 132 -17.73 -3.83 20.15
C ARG A 132 -17.50 -2.31 20.03
N VAL A 133 -16.83 -1.70 21.01
CA VAL A 133 -16.59 -0.25 21.06
C VAL A 133 -15.47 0.16 20.09
N ALA A 134 -14.37 -0.60 20.03
CA ALA A 134 -13.29 -0.36 19.09
C ALA A 134 -13.72 -0.63 17.64
N LYS A 135 -14.58 -1.63 17.39
CA LYS A 135 -15.19 -1.86 16.06
C LYS A 135 -15.92 -0.61 15.54
N ARG A 136 -16.56 0.15 16.43
CA ARG A 136 -17.29 1.38 16.07
C ARG A 136 -16.37 2.57 15.81
N LEU A 137 -15.23 2.65 16.51
CA LEU A 137 -14.20 3.66 16.29
C LEU A 137 -13.38 3.37 15.02
N VAL A 138 -13.03 2.10 14.79
CA VAL A 138 -12.37 1.62 13.58
C VAL A 138 -13.25 1.87 12.35
N ASN A 139 -14.55 1.57 12.39
CA ASN A 139 -15.45 1.89 11.27
C ASN A 139 -15.60 3.41 11.02
N ARG A 140 -15.27 4.27 12.00
CA ARG A 140 -15.24 5.73 11.82
C ARG A 140 -13.91 6.23 11.26
N LEU A 141 -12.81 5.60 11.64
CA LEU A 141 -11.46 5.94 11.15
C LEU A 141 -11.12 5.27 9.82
N TRP A 142 -11.82 4.18 9.50
CA TRP A 142 -11.61 3.34 8.33
C TRP A 142 -12.95 2.75 7.84
N PRO A 143 -13.71 3.49 7.03
CA PRO A 143 -14.97 3.00 6.47
C PRO A 143 -14.70 1.80 5.55
N ASN A 144 -15.40 0.69 5.77
CA ASN A 144 -15.38 -0.45 4.86
C ASN A 144 -16.37 -0.16 3.72
N GLU A 145 -15.87 0.03 2.50
CA GLU A 145 -16.69 0.13 1.30
C GLU A 145 -17.12 -1.29 0.87
N ALA A 146 -18.09 -1.84 1.59
CA ALA A 146 -18.77 -3.07 1.22
C ALA A 146 -20.29 -2.89 1.40
N GLY A 147 -20.94 -2.39 0.34
CA GLY A 147 -22.32 -2.72 0.04
C GLY A 147 -23.43 -1.83 0.59
N SER A 148 -24.28 -1.41 -0.37
CA SER A 148 -25.68 -1.00 -0.27
C SER A 148 -25.99 0.47 0.05
N GLY A 149 -26.68 1.10 -0.91
CA GLY A 149 -27.26 2.41 -0.76
C GLY A 149 -28.46 2.43 0.18
N SER A 150 -28.66 3.57 0.82
CA SER A 150 -29.96 4.20 1.01
C SER A 150 -29.77 5.59 1.67
N GLY A 151 -30.26 6.63 0.98
CA GLY A 151 -30.87 7.80 1.60
C GLY A 151 -29.99 8.88 2.25
N THR A 152 -29.88 10.02 1.54
CA THR A 152 -29.86 11.42 2.04
C THR A 152 -28.62 11.92 2.81
N ARG A 153 -27.94 13.04 2.48
CA ARG A 153 -28.34 14.31 1.83
C ARG A 153 -27.16 14.91 1.03
N GLN A 154 -27.50 15.47 -0.14
CA GLN A 154 -26.65 16.21 -1.07
C GLN A 154 -25.96 17.44 -0.46
N ARG A 155 -24.76 17.75 -0.94
CA ARG A 155 -24.40 19.09 -1.44
C ARG A 155 -23.54 18.98 -2.71
N SER A 156 -24.22 19.22 -3.82
CA SER A 156 -23.83 19.63 -5.18
C SER A 156 -22.36 19.95 -5.49
N CYS A 157 -21.84 19.29 -6.54
CA CYS A 157 -21.35 19.95 -7.76
C CYS A 157 -21.38 18.93 -8.93
N SER A 158 -22.28 19.22 -9.88
CA SER A 158 -22.39 18.88 -11.31
C SER A 158 -21.54 17.75 -11.93
N SER A 159 -22.21 16.76 -12.53
CA SER A 159 -21.66 15.77 -13.49
C SER A 159 -21.42 16.39 -14.89
N PRO A 160 -20.67 15.69 -15.77
CA PRO A 160 -21.37 15.11 -16.93
C PRO A 160 -20.98 13.66 -17.28
N ASP A 161 -22.02 12.84 -17.44
CA ASP A 161 -22.32 11.87 -18.51
C ASP A 161 -21.18 11.21 -19.30
N TRP A 162 -20.84 9.95 -18.96
CA TRP A 162 -20.45 8.91 -19.94
C TRP A 162 -20.35 7.50 -19.34
N ALA A 163 -21.21 7.12 -18.38
CA ALA A 163 -21.29 5.72 -17.95
C ALA A 163 -22.47 5.01 -18.62
N PHE A 164 -22.14 3.91 -19.32
CA PHE A 164 -22.98 2.81 -19.79
C PHE A 164 -23.54 2.84 -21.22
N SER A 165 -22.88 2.11 -22.11
CA SER A 165 -23.56 1.18 -23.02
C SER A 165 -23.03 -0.24 -22.81
N THR A 166 -23.84 -1.06 -22.14
CA THR A 166 -24.12 -2.51 -22.36
C THR A 166 -22.93 -3.45 -22.64
N LEU A 167 -22.55 -4.34 -21.71
CA LEU A 167 -23.14 -5.68 -21.45
C LEU A 167 -23.33 -6.55 -22.72
N ASN A 168 -22.55 -7.62 -22.79
CA ASN A 168 -23.05 -8.99 -23.02
C ASN A 168 -22.51 -9.87 -21.90
#